data_AF-A0AB39UTR1-F1
#
_entry.id   AF-A0AB39UTR1-F1
#
_cell.length_a   1.000
_cell.length_b   1.000
_cell.length_c   1.000
_cell.angle_alpha   90.00
_cell.angle_beta   90.00
_cell.angle_gamma   90.00
#
_symmetry.space_group_name_H-M   'P 1'
#
loop_
_entity.id
_entity.type
_entity.pdbx_description
1 polymer ?
#
loop_
_entity_poly.entity_id
_entity_poly.type
_entity_poly.pdbx_seq_one_letter_code
_entity_poly.pdbx_strand_id
1 'polypeptide(L)'
;MGITVFKDSADSTRTYLRITRAINGKEQQRYVRVEGNSKAAMQKAMKKAREIDQRLAQWQAAVRHLMTLRGERLIHEDGSIVGLQLQVRDREARGPSIEFKIRVKLPDKPAVFKSVSVNRYGFDTAFDMALERICELRDIPQDSEAMEKMKAARAFYKKKYDAIPNKPEPRYAPPKKAAPPGSRKRGKQHTPEDDKGDGLLDQFTGWLKEEVERFASSKLRK
;
A
#
# COMPACT_ATOMS: atom_id res chain seq x y z
N MET A 1 -17.77 12.28 0.42
CA MET A 1 -19.09 12.08 -0.21
C MET A 1 -19.88 11.11 0.66
N GLY A 2 -21.19 11.35 0.83
CA GLY A 2 -22.01 10.66 1.82
C GLY A 2 -23.47 10.55 1.38
N ILE A 3 -24.36 10.33 2.34
CA ILE A 3 -25.79 10.16 2.10
C ILE A 3 -26.43 11.56 1.98
N THR A 4 -27.13 11.80 0.87
CA THR A 4 -27.84 13.06 0.59
C THR A 4 -29.31 12.78 0.33
N VAL A 5 -30.19 13.70 0.69
CA VAL A 5 -31.62 13.61 0.35
C VAL A 5 -31.80 14.12 -1.08
N PHE A 6 -32.48 13.35 -1.91
CA PHE A 6 -32.78 13.67 -3.30
C PHE A 6 -34.30 13.56 -3.49
N LYS A 7 -34.93 14.61 -4.01
CA LYS A 7 -36.33 14.57 -4.44
C LYS A 7 -36.37 14.40 -5.94
N ASP A 8 -37.24 13.53 -6.41
CA ASP A 8 -37.43 13.31 -7.84
C ASP A 8 -37.99 14.59 -8.48
N SER A 9 -37.40 15.02 -9.60
CA SER A 9 -37.84 16.22 -10.32
C SER A 9 -39.16 15.99 -11.06
N ALA A 10 -39.48 14.74 -11.40
CA ALA A 10 -40.73 14.39 -12.07
C ALA A 10 -41.91 14.20 -11.09
N ASP A 11 -41.63 13.84 -9.84
CA ASP A 11 -42.63 13.60 -8.80
C ASP A 11 -42.06 13.98 -7.43
N SER A 12 -42.31 15.23 -7.02
CA SER A 12 -41.79 15.80 -5.76
C SER A 12 -42.28 15.09 -4.50
N THR A 13 -43.26 14.19 -4.62
CA THR A 13 -43.73 13.34 -3.51
C THR A 13 -42.77 12.19 -3.21
N ARG A 14 -41.91 11.82 -4.16
CA ARG A 14 -40.94 10.74 -4.01
C ARG A 14 -39.63 11.27 -3.45
N THR A 15 -39.31 10.82 -2.23
CA THR A 15 -38.05 11.14 -1.57
C THR A 15 -37.11 9.93 -1.62
N TYR A 16 -35.86 10.20 -2.00
CA TYR A 16 -34.78 9.23 -2.04
C TYR A 16 -33.61 9.67 -1.17
N LEU A 17 -32.90 8.71 -0.61
CA LEU A 17 -31.56 8.88 -0.08
C LEU A 17 -30.56 8.44 -1.15
N ARG A 18 -29.79 9.39 -1.66
CA ARG A 18 -28.71 9.16 -2.61
C ARG A 18 -27.41 8.95 -1.85
N ILE A 19 -26.80 7.78 -2.01
CA ILE A 19 -25.47 7.44 -1.51
C ILE A 19 -24.48 7.58 -2.67
N THR A 20 -23.46 8.41 -2.49
CA THR A 20 -22.44 8.68 -3.52
C THR A 20 -21.05 8.37 -2.99
N ARG A 21 -20.29 7.51 -3.70
CA ARG A 21 -18.86 7.26 -3.43
C ARG A 21 -18.06 7.12 -4.72
N ALA A 22 -16.85 7.65 -4.75
CA ALA A 22 -15.93 7.48 -5.88
C ALA A 22 -15.04 6.26 -5.65
N ILE A 23 -15.14 5.26 -6.53
CA ILE A 23 -14.33 4.03 -6.51
C ILE A 23 -13.54 3.97 -7.81
N ASN A 24 -12.22 4.04 -7.70
CA ASN A 24 -11.29 4.02 -8.84
C ASN A 24 -11.66 5.02 -9.96
N GLY A 25 -11.90 6.29 -9.59
CA GLY A 25 -12.27 7.35 -10.54
C GLY A 25 -13.70 7.27 -11.09
N LYS A 26 -14.45 6.19 -10.79
CA LYS A 26 -15.86 6.05 -11.18
C LYS A 26 -16.76 6.39 -9.99
N GLU A 27 -17.75 7.25 -10.23
CA GLU A 27 -18.75 7.56 -9.22
C GLU A 27 -19.78 6.43 -9.14
N GLN A 28 -19.94 5.85 -7.95
CA GLN A 28 -20.98 4.89 -7.63
C GLN A 28 -22.09 5.62 -6.91
N GLN A 29 -23.27 5.67 -7.54
CA GLN A 29 -24.47 6.26 -6.98
C GLN A 29 -25.50 5.16 -6.71
N ARG A 30 -26.08 5.16 -5.51
CA ARG A 30 -27.18 4.25 -5.12
C ARG A 30 -28.29 5.07 -4.50
N TYR A 31 -29.53 4.65 -4.75
CA TYR A 31 -30.72 5.34 -4.26
C TYR A 31 -31.52 4.41 -3.36
N VAL A 32 -31.93 4.89 -2.20
CA VAL A 32 -32.86 4.21 -1.30
C VAL A 32 -34.13 5.06 -1.23
N ARG A 33 -35.26 4.50 -1.67
CA ARG A 33 -36.55 5.17 -1.58
C ARG A 33 -37.00 5.27 -0.13
N VAL A 34 -37.57 6.41 0.24
CA VAL A 34 -38.28 6.60 1.50
C VAL A 34 -39.75 6.26 1.27
N GLU A 35 -40.25 5.24 1.98
CA GLU A 35 -41.63 4.75 1.83
C GLU A 35 -42.57 5.55 2.74
N GLY A 36 -43.14 6.63 2.20
CA GLY A 36 -44.03 7.53 2.92
C GLY A 36 -43.30 8.72 3.55
N ASN A 37 -44.03 9.51 4.35
CA ASN A 37 -43.54 10.79 4.88
C ASN A 37 -43.34 10.78 6.41
N SER A 38 -43.45 9.61 7.05
CA SER A 38 -43.31 9.49 8.50
C SER A 38 -41.83 9.50 8.93
N LYS A 39 -41.57 9.98 10.14
CA LYS A 39 -40.24 9.93 10.76
C LYS A 39 -39.69 8.49 10.84
N ALA A 40 -40.56 7.51 11.07
CA ALA A 40 -40.21 6.09 11.11
C ALA A 40 -39.76 5.56 9.73
N ALA A 41 -40.47 5.93 8.66
CA ALA A 41 -40.08 5.58 7.29
C ALA A 41 -38.71 6.17 6.93
N MET A 42 -38.48 7.44 7.29
CA MET A 42 -37.20 8.10 7.10
C MET A 42 -36.06 7.38 7.84
N GLN A 43 -36.27 7.01 9.10
CA GLN A 43 -35.27 6.27 9.89
C GLN A 43 -34.95 4.90 9.29
N LYS A 44 -35.97 4.15 8.84
CA LYS A 44 -35.78 2.85 8.18
C LYS A 44 -34.98 2.98 6.89
N ALA A 45 -35.29 3.99 6.06
CA ALA A 45 -34.53 4.28 4.85
C ALA A 45 -33.10 4.73 5.18
N MET A 46 -32.89 5.55 6.22
CA MET A 46 -31.56 5.97 6.67
C MET A 46 -30.71 4.79 7.14
N LYS A 47 -31.30 3.84 7.89
CA LYS A 47 -30.61 2.62 8.30
C LYS A 47 -30.11 1.83 7.09
N LYS A 48 -30.98 1.58 6.11
CA LYS A 48 -30.62 0.92 4.84
C LYS A 48 -29.54 1.69 4.08
N ALA A 49 -29.65 3.03 4.00
CA ALA A 49 -28.68 3.86 3.31
C ALA A 49 -27.29 3.81 3.98
N ARG A 50 -27.23 3.78 5.32
CA ARG A 50 -25.98 3.60 6.09
C ARG A 50 -25.36 2.23 5.85
N GLU A 51 -26.14 1.17 5.81
CA GLU A 51 -25.66 -0.19 5.48
C GLU A 51 -25.04 -0.24 4.08
N ILE A 52 -25.69 0.39 3.09
CA ILE A 52 -25.15 0.49 1.72
C ILE A 52 -23.88 1.34 1.70
N ASP A 53 -23.86 2.48 2.40
CA ASP A 53 -22.69 3.35 2.46
C ASP A 53 -21.48 2.62 3.08
N GLN A 54 -21.70 1.85 4.14
CA GLN A 54 -20.66 1.06 4.80
C GLN A 54 -20.11 -0.03 3.85
N ARG A 55 -20.97 -0.73 3.12
CA ARG A 55 -20.54 -1.72 2.11
C ARG A 55 -19.74 -1.07 0.97
N LEU A 56 -20.19 0.08 0.48
CA LEU A 56 -19.45 0.83 -0.55
C LEU A 56 -18.10 1.34 -0.01
N ALA A 57 -18.02 1.73 1.26
CA ALA A 57 -16.77 2.12 1.91
C ALA A 57 -15.80 0.93 2.03
N GLN A 58 -16.29 -0.23 2.46
CA GLN A 58 -15.51 -1.47 2.52
C GLN A 58 -14.99 -1.87 1.13
N TRP A 59 -15.86 -1.82 0.12
CA TRP A 59 -15.47 -2.10 -1.26
C TRP A 59 -14.41 -1.11 -1.77
N GLN A 60 -14.58 0.19 -1.49
CA GLN A 60 -13.60 1.21 -1.83
C GLN A 60 -12.24 0.93 -1.17
N ALA A 61 -12.23 0.52 0.10
CA ALA A 61 -11.01 0.14 0.81
C ALA A 61 -10.36 -1.10 0.19
N ALA A 62 -11.13 -2.15 -0.11
CA ALA A 62 -10.66 -3.38 -0.73
C ALA A 62 -10.06 -3.13 -2.12
N VAL A 63 -10.73 -2.33 -2.97
CA VAL A 63 -10.21 -1.97 -4.29
C VAL A 63 -8.90 -1.20 -4.17
N ARG A 64 -8.81 -0.23 -3.25
CA ARG A 64 -7.55 0.49 -3.01
C ARG A 64 -6.43 -0.45 -2.57
N HIS A 65 -6.73 -1.38 -1.69
CA HIS A 65 -5.77 -2.38 -1.22
C HIS A 65 -5.26 -3.26 -2.38
N LEU A 66 -6.18 -3.79 -3.20
CA LEU A 66 -5.82 -4.58 -4.39
C LEU A 66 -4.97 -3.79 -5.39
N MET A 67 -5.29 -2.51 -5.63
CA MET A 67 -4.47 -1.66 -6.51
C MET A 67 -3.07 -1.42 -5.96
N THR A 68 -2.93 -1.30 -4.63
CA THR A 68 -1.62 -1.19 -3.97
C THR A 68 -0.82 -2.48 -4.15
N LEU A 69 -1.43 -3.65 -3.94
CA LEU A 69 -0.77 -4.96 -4.14
C LEU A 69 -0.36 -5.22 -5.59
N ARG A 70 -1.16 -4.75 -6.57
CA ARG A 70 -0.81 -4.81 -7.99
C ARG A 70 0.25 -3.79 -8.40
N GLY A 71 0.53 -2.80 -7.57
CA GLY A 71 1.52 -1.77 -7.85
C GLY A 71 1.16 -0.78 -8.98
N GLU A 72 -0.12 -0.69 -9.38
CA GLU A 72 -0.55 0.15 -10.51
C GLU A 72 -0.23 1.65 -10.32
N ARG A 73 -0.02 2.10 -9.07
CA ARG A 73 0.29 3.49 -8.73
C ARG A 73 1.67 3.66 -8.10
N LEU A 74 2.56 2.68 -8.26
CA LEU A 74 3.91 2.69 -7.69
C LEU A 74 4.98 3.09 -8.70
N ILE A 75 4.66 3.06 -9.99
CA ILE A 75 5.57 3.41 -11.08
C ILE A 75 4.99 4.63 -11.80
N HIS A 76 5.82 5.63 -12.05
CA HIS A 76 5.52 6.78 -12.89
C HIS A 76 5.57 6.40 -14.38
N GLU A 77 4.95 7.20 -15.24
CA GLU A 77 4.96 6.96 -16.70
C GLU A 77 6.37 6.95 -17.31
N ASP A 78 7.33 7.64 -16.68
CA ASP A 78 8.75 7.67 -17.07
C ASP A 78 9.52 6.41 -16.66
N GLY A 79 8.88 5.47 -15.95
CA GLY A 79 9.51 4.25 -15.44
C GLY A 79 10.21 4.42 -14.08
N SER A 80 10.13 5.59 -13.46
CA SER A 80 10.65 5.79 -12.09
C SER A 80 9.67 5.30 -11.02
N ILE A 81 10.19 4.93 -9.85
CA ILE A 81 9.36 4.47 -8.73
C ILE A 81 8.89 5.68 -7.91
N VAL A 82 7.58 5.70 -7.61
CA VAL A 82 6.92 6.75 -6.84
C VAL A 82 7.50 6.81 -5.43
N GLY A 83 8.25 7.89 -5.17
CA GLY A 83 8.88 8.14 -3.88
C GLY A 83 10.31 7.61 -3.77
N LEU A 84 10.93 7.13 -4.84
CA LEU A 84 12.33 6.72 -4.86
C LEU A 84 13.14 7.64 -5.78
N GLN A 85 14.17 8.28 -5.21
CA GLN A 85 15.06 9.17 -5.94
C GLN A 85 16.51 8.76 -5.72
N LEU A 86 17.30 8.68 -6.79
CA LEU A 86 18.75 8.60 -6.70
C LEU A 86 19.31 10.01 -6.50
N GLN A 87 20.01 10.26 -5.40
CA GLN A 87 20.53 11.56 -5.03
C GLN A 87 22.04 11.51 -4.81
N VAL A 88 22.76 12.47 -5.39
CA VAL A 88 24.15 12.77 -5.04
C VAL A 88 24.13 13.85 -3.96
N ARG A 89 24.81 13.60 -2.84
CA ARG A 89 24.98 14.55 -1.75
C ARG A 89 26.45 14.94 -1.63
N ASP A 90 26.71 16.22 -1.84
CA ASP A 90 28.00 16.81 -1.53
C ASP A 90 28.12 17.01 -0.01
N ARG A 91 29.32 16.80 0.54
CA ARG A 91 29.62 17.00 1.95
C ARG A 91 30.91 17.80 2.03
N GLU A 92 30.93 18.89 2.81
CA GLU A 92 32.09 19.78 2.88
C GLU A 92 33.40 19.06 3.27
N ALA A 93 33.31 18.04 4.13
CA ALA A 93 34.49 17.32 4.65
C ALA A 93 34.68 15.91 4.08
N ARG A 94 33.81 15.43 3.17
CA ARG A 94 33.90 14.07 2.60
C ARG A 94 33.54 14.12 1.12
N GLY A 95 34.15 13.26 0.31
CA GLY A 95 33.76 13.10 -1.09
C GLY A 95 32.25 12.84 -1.24
N PRO A 96 31.67 13.13 -2.43
CA PRO A 96 30.24 13.02 -2.68
C PRO A 96 29.72 11.63 -2.32
N SER A 97 28.49 11.60 -1.80
CA SER A 97 27.82 10.36 -1.39
C SER A 97 26.57 10.16 -2.24
N ILE A 98 26.47 9.00 -2.87
CA ILE A 98 25.31 8.58 -3.65
C ILE A 98 24.38 7.77 -2.74
N GLU A 99 23.11 8.14 -2.70
CA GLU A 99 22.08 7.45 -1.93
C GLU A 99 20.75 7.37 -2.66
N PHE A 100 20.01 6.30 -2.40
CA PHE A 100 18.59 6.25 -2.69
C PHE A 100 17.84 6.96 -1.57
N LYS A 101 17.18 8.06 -1.89
CA LYS A 101 16.26 8.77 -1.01
C LYS A 101 14.85 8.24 -1.22
N ILE A 102 14.23 7.83 -0.12
CA ILE A 102 12.89 7.27 -0.08
C ILE A 102 11.96 8.29 0.59
N ARG A 103 10.83 8.58 -0.05
CA ARG A 103 9.75 9.41 0.45
C ARG A 103 8.41 8.72 0.18
N VAL A 104 7.79 8.22 1.23
CA VAL A 104 6.47 7.59 1.14
C VAL A 104 5.44 8.49 1.83
N LYS A 105 4.36 8.83 1.12
CA LYS A 105 3.21 9.55 1.67
C LYS A 105 1.96 8.69 1.49
N LEU A 106 1.46 8.14 2.60
CA LEU A 106 0.16 7.46 2.63
C LEU A 106 -0.94 8.50 2.87
N PRO A 107 -2.19 8.28 2.39
CA PRO A 107 -3.25 9.28 2.42
C PRO A 107 -3.58 9.79 3.84
N ASP A 108 -3.47 8.92 4.85
CA ASP A 108 -3.86 9.21 6.23
C ASP A 108 -2.68 9.27 7.21
N LYS A 109 -1.43 9.22 6.70
CA LYS A 109 -0.22 9.25 7.54
C LYS A 109 0.75 10.37 7.09
N PRO A 110 1.56 10.94 7.99
CA PRO A 110 2.59 11.89 7.62
C PRO A 110 3.60 11.27 6.64
N ALA A 111 4.26 12.11 5.85
CA ALA A 111 5.29 11.65 4.92
C ALA A 111 6.50 11.09 5.69
N VAL A 112 6.91 9.87 5.35
CA VAL A 112 8.08 9.22 5.93
C VAL A 112 9.25 9.32 4.97
N PHE A 113 10.41 9.68 5.52
CA PHE A 113 11.66 9.83 4.78
C PHE A 113 12.70 8.82 5.28
N LYS A 114 13.32 8.10 4.35
CA LYS A 114 14.44 7.17 4.63
C LYS A 114 15.50 7.31 3.54
N SER A 115 16.69 6.78 3.77
CA SER A 115 17.71 6.69 2.72
C SER A 115 18.52 5.40 2.80
N VAL A 116 19.07 5.00 1.65
CA VAL A 116 19.95 3.83 1.50
C VAL A 116 21.21 4.27 0.77
N SER A 117 22.37 4.08 1.40
CA SER A 117 23.64 4.53 0.80
C SER A 117 24.12 3.54 -0.27
N VAL A 118 24.29 4.03 -1.50
CA VAL A 118 24.85 3.26 -2.60
C VAL A 118 26.35 3.02 -2.39
N ASN A 119 27.07 4.02 -1.88
CA ASN A 119 28.51 3.90 -1.58
C ASN A 119 28.85 2.78 -0.58
N ARG A 120 27.92 2.48 0.35
CA ARG A 120 28.14 1.46 1.38
C ARG A 120 27.85 0.05 0.86
N TYR A 121 26.76 -0.13 0.12
CA TYR A 121 26.23 -1.47 -0.22
C TYR A 121 26.46 -1.86 -1.70
N GLY A 122 26.91 -0.93 -2.53
CA GLY A 122 26.89 -1.07 -3.98
C GLY A 122 25.49 -0.77 -4.55
N PHE A 123 25.42 -0.48 -5.86
CA PHE A 123 24.17 -0.07 -6.50
C PHE A 123 23.07 -1.13 -6.38
N ASP A 124 23.37 -2.38 -6.72
CA ASP A 124 22.36 -3.44 -6.81
C ASP A 124 21.77 -3.77 -5.45
N THR A 125 22.62 -4.03 -4.45
CA THR A 125 22.20 -4.26 -3.07
C THR A 125 21.44 -3.06 -2.49
N ALA A 126 21.91 -1.83 -2.74
CA ALA A 126 21.25 -0.64 -2.24
C ALA A 126 19.87 -0.42 -2.89
N PHE A 127 19.70 -0.82 -4.16
CA PHE A 127 18.44 -0.76 -4.86
C PHE A 127 17.44 -1.76 -4.25
N ASP A 128 17.84 -3.02 -4.09
CA ASP A 128 16.98 -4.05 -3.49
C ASP A 128 16.56 -3.66 -2.05
N MET A 129 17.51 -3.20 -1.22
CA MET A 129 17.23 -2.68 0.12
C MET A 129 16.34 -1.43 0.13
N ALA A 130 16.34 -0.64 -0.96
CA ALA A 130 15.44 0.50 -1.09
C ALA A 130 14.02 0.05 -1.42
N LEU A 131 13.87 -0.98 -2.26
CA LEU A 131 12.58 -1.59 -2.56
C LEU A 131 11.97 -2.25 -1.33
N GLU A 132 12.74 -3.05 -0.59
CA GLU A 132 12.31 -3.67 0.66
C GLU A 132 11.74 -2.63 1.63
N ARG A 133 12.47 -1.52 1.84
CA ARG A 133 11.99 -0.40 2.68
C ARG A 133 10.73 0.26 2.15
N ILE A 134 10.55 0.38 0.83
CA ILE A 134 9.32 0.93 0.25
C ILE A 134 8.15 -0.03 0.50
N CYS A 135 8.39 -1.34 0.35
CA CYS A 135 7.40 -2.36 0.63
C CYS A 135 6.98 -2.36 2.10
N GLU A 136 7.93 -2.32 3.03
CA GLU A 136 7.68 -2.18 4.47
C GLU A 136 6.86 -0.93 4.79
N LEU A 137 7.22 0.23 4.22
CA LEU A 137 6.51 1.49 4.50
C LEU A 137 5.09 1.56 3.92
N ARG A 138 4.78 0.71 2.94
CA ARG A 138 3.49 0.68 2.25
C ARG A 138 2.67 -0.58 2.60
N ASP A 139 3.16 -1.40 3.52
CA ASP A 139 2.56 -2.69 3.89
C ASP A 139 2.34 -3.61 2.68
N ILE A 140 3.33 -3.64 1.77
CA ILE A 140 3.31 -4.46 0.55
C ILE A 140 4.11 -5.75 0.79
N PRO A 141 3.53 -6.94 0.54
CA PRO A 141 4.26 -8.20 0.61
C PRO A 141 5.42 -8.27 -0.40
N GLN A 142 6.54 -8.89 -0.02
CA GLN A 142 7.72 -8.96 -0.90
C GLN A 142 7.53 -9.88 -2.12
N ASP A 143 6.58 -10.81 -2.05
CA ASP A 143 6.16 -11.74 -3.10
C ASP A 143 5.04 -11.16 -3.99
N SER A 144 4.65 -9.90 -3.79
CA SER A 144 3.60 -9.27 -4.58
C SER A 144 4.05 -8.85 -5.98
N GLU A 145 3.10 -8.79 -6.91
CA GLU A 145 3.30 -8.24 -8.27
C GLU A 145 3.87 -6.80 -8.23
N ALA A 146 3.52 -6.02 -7.20
CA ALA A 146 4.08 -4.69 -6.98
C ALA A 146 5.61 -4.70 -6.86
N MET A 147 6.17 -5.68 -6.12
CA MET A 147 7.61 -5.81 -5.95
C MET A 147 8.28 -6.14 -7.29
N GLU A 148 7.71 -7.06 -8.07
CA GLU A 148 8.23 -7.43 -9.39
C GLU A 148 8.25 -6.23 -10.35
N LYS A 149 7.16 -5.45 -10.38
CA LYS A 149 7.09 -4.22 -11.18
C LYS A 149 8.13 -3.19 -10.77
N MET A 150 8.37 -3.01 -9.47
CA MET A 150 9.42 -2.13 -8.98
C MET A 150 10.82 -2.63 -9.35
N LYS A 151 11.07 -3.95 -9.28
CA LYS A 151 12.33 -4.56 -9.72
C LYS A 151 12.60 -4.30 -11.20
N ALA A 152 11.56 -4.29 -12.06
CA ALA A 152 11.71 -3.99 -13.48
C ALA A 152 12.27 -2.56 -13.74
N ALA A 153 12.03 -1.61 -12.84
CA ALA A 153 12.59 -0.25 -12.93
C ALA A 153 14.11 -0.19 -12.65
N ARG A 154 14.76 -1.29 -12.29
CA ARG A 154 16.20 -1.33 -12.00
C ARG A 154 17.05 -0.76 -13.14
N ALA A 155 16.74 -1.10 -14.39
CA ALA A 155 17.47 -0.62 -15.56
C ALA A 155 17.46 0.91 -15.67
N PHE A 156 16.32 1.54 -15.35
CA PHE A 156 16.17 3.00 -15.33
C PHE A 156 17.11 3.63 -14.29
N TYR A 157 17.12 3.12 -13.06
CA TYR A 157 17.99 3.63 -12.01
C TYR A 157 19.46 3.32 -12.27
N LYS A 158 19.77 2.18 -12.90
CA LYS A 158 21.14 1.80 -13.28
C LYS A 158 21.70 2.79 -14.30
N LYS A 159 20.93 3.11 -15.33
CA LYS A 159 21.30 4.16 -16.31
C LYS A 159 21.56 5.51 -15.65
N LYS A 160 20.70 5.93 -14.71
CA LYS A 160 20.90 7.17 -13.95
C LYS A 160 22.13 7.14 -13.07
N TYR A 161 22.38 6.02 -12.39
CA TYR A 161 23.59 5.82 -11.60
C TYR A 161 24.83 5.87 -12.49
N ASP A 162 24.74 5.26 -13.68
CA ASP A 162 25.89 5.15 -14.55
C ASP A 162 26.31 6.46 -15.20
N ALA A 163 25.35 7.37 -15.40
CA ALA A 163 25.57 8.71 -15.89
C ALA A 163 26.19 9.68 -14.86
N ILE A 164 26.35 9.28 -13.59
CA ILE A 164 26.96 10.14 -12.57
C ILE A 164 28.48 10.23 -12.83
N PRO A 165 29.03 11.44 -13.08
CA PRO A 165 30.47 11.63 -13.24
C PRO A 165 31.18 11.46 -11.90
N ASN A 166 32.43 10.97 -11.93
CA ASN A 166 33.29 10.79 -10.73
C ASN A 166 32.60 9.99 -9.61
N LYS A 167 32.14 8.78 -9.93
CA LYS A 167 31.48 7.90 -8.96
C LYS A 167 32.46 7.58 -7.82
N PRO A 168 32.07 7.79 -6.55
CA PRO A 168 32.87 7.36 -5.43
C PRO A 168 32.88 5.83 -5.42
N GLU A 169 34.07 5.23 -5.32
CA GLU A 169 34.18 3.78 -5.24
C GLU A 169 33.41 3.25 -4.01
N PRO A 170 32.64 2.16 -4.17
CA PRO A 170 31.96 1.56 -3.04
C PRO A 170 33.02 1.08 -2.04
N ARG A 171 32.94 1.58 -0.81
CA ARG A 171 33.71 1.04 0.32
C ARG A 171 33.00 -0.22 0.78
N TYR A 172 32.99 -1.25 -0.07
CA TYR A 172 32.36 -2.52 0.24
C TYR A 172 33.16 -3.13 1.40
N ALA A 173 32.69 -2.91 2.63
CA ALA A 173 33.08 -3.77 3.73
C ALA A 173 32.26 -5.04 3.53
N PRO A 174 32.84 -6.18 3.08
CA PRO A 174 32.12 -7.42 3.07
C PRO A 174 31.51 -7.63 4.47
N PRO A 175 30.31 -8.24 4.59
CA PRO A 175 29.77 -8.59 5.89
C PRO A 175 30.90 -9.31 6.63
N LYS A 176 31.32 -8.77 7.79
CA LYS A 176 32.38 -9.39 8.59
C LYS A 176 31.99 -10.85 8.70
N LYS A 177 32.83 -11.74 8.15
CA LYS A 177 32.65 -13.20 8.29
C LYS A 177 32.25 -13.43 9.74
N ALA A 178 31.11 -14.07 9.95
CA ALA A 178 30.67 -14.42 11.29
C ALA A 178 31.89 -14.99 12.02
N ALA A 179 32.21 -14.40 13.17
CA ALA A 179 33.35 -14.87 13.95
C ALA A 179 33.23 -16.40 14.10
N PRO A 180 34.34 -17.16 14.01
CA PRO A 180 34.30 -18.60 14.19
C PRO A 180 33.51 -18.94 15.46
N PRO A 181 32.69 -20.01 15.43
CA PRO A 181 31.82 -20.36 16.55
C PRO A 181 32.69 -20.61 17.78
N GLY A 182 32.77 -19.63 18.68
CA GLY A 182 33.65 -19.72 19.85
C GLY A 182 33.89 -18.41 20.61
N SER A 183 33.63 -17.24 20.03
CA SER A 183 33.93 -15.96 20.71
C SER A 183 32.69 -15.17 21.17
N ARG A 184 31.64 -15.84 21.69
CA ARG A 184 30.56 -15.15 22.43
C ARG A 184 30.75 -15.36 23.93
N LYS A 185 31.20 -14.31 24.62
CA LYS A 185 31.03 -14.16 26.06
C LYS A 185 29.55 -14.36 26.40
N ARG A 186 29.29 -15.26 27.36
CA ARG A 186 27.98 -15.57 27.92
C ARG A 186 27.26 -14.29 28.36
N GLY A 187 26.03 -14.11 27.90
CA GLY A 187 25.14 -13.04 28.35
C GLY A 187 23.68 -13.42 28.11
N LYS A 188 23.04 -13.84 29.21
CA LYS A 188 21.59 -14.08 29.47
C LYS A 188 20.80 -14.95 28.48
N GLN A 189 20.42 -16.14 28.99
CA GLN A 189 19.38 -17.00 28.44
C GLN A 189 18.02 -16.29 28.52
N HIS A 190 17.30 -16.25 27.40
CA HIS A 190 15.89 -15.91 27.33
C HIS A 190 15.10 -17.22 27.35
N THR A 191 14.14 -17.34 28.26
CA THR A 191 13.23 -18.50 28.39
C THR A 191 12.20 -18.54 27.26
N PRO A 192 11.68 -19.74 26.88
CA PRO A 192 10.73 -19.93 25.80
C PRO A 192 9.30 -20.00 26.35
N GLU A 193 8.59 -18.88 26.48
CA GLU A 193 7.15 -18.90 26.82
C GLU A 193 6.25 -17.96 26.00
N ASP A 194 6.76 -17.26 24.98
CA ASP A 194 5.94 -16.29 24.22
C ASP A 194 5.74 -16.65 22.73
N ASP A 195 5.59 -17.93 22.39
CA ASP A 195 5.10 -18.36 21.07
C ASP A 195 3.64 -18.83 21.16
N LYS A 196 2.73 -17.87 21.28
CA LYS A 196 1.32 -18.06 20.95
C LYS A 196 0.83 -16.88 20.13
N GLY A 197 0.84 -17.02 18.81
CA GLY A 197 0.16 -16.03 17.98
C GLY A 197 0.31 -16.19 16.50
N ASP A 198 -0.08 -17.32 15.91
CA ASP A 198 -0.26 -17.42 14.44
C ASP A 198 -1.41 -18.37 14.06
N GLY A 199 -2.58 -18.18 14.68
CA GLY A 199 -3.81 -18.89 14.30
C GLY A 199 -4.92 -17.99 13.73
N LEU A 200 -4.80 -16.66 13.86
CA LEU A 200 -5.89 -15.73 13.55
C LEU A 200 -5.85 -15.24 12.10
N LEU A 201 -4.66 -15.08 11.52
CA LEU A 201 -4.47 -14.61 10.15
C LEU A 201 -4.85 -15.68 9.11
N ASP A 202 -4.56 -16.95 9.39
CA ASP A 202 -4.95 -18.08 8.52
C ASP A 202 -6.46 -18.36 8.51
N GLN A 203 -7.15 -18.09 9.63
CA GLN A 203 -8.61 -18.17 9.67
C GLN A 203 -9.27 -17.02 8.91
N PHE A 204 -8.64 -15.84 8.89
CA PHE A 204 -9.16 -14.67 8.18
C PHE A 204 -9.00 -14.77 6.66
N THR A 205 -7.89 -15.34 6.18
CA THR A 205 -7.61 -15.54 4.75
C THR A 205 -8.51 -16.63 4.14
N GLY A 206 -8.82 -17.70 4.89
CA GLY A 206 -9.76 -18.74 4.46
C GLY A 206 -11.18 -18.23 4.25
N TRP A 207 -11.70 -17.46 5.22
CA TRP A 207 -13.05 -16.89 5.13
C TRP A 207 -13.21 -15.90 3.97
N LEU A 208 -12.22 -15.06 3.72
CA LEU A 208 -12.23 -14.06 2.63
C LEU A 208 -12.25 -14.71 1.23
N LYS A 209 -11.60 -15.87 1.08
CA LYS A 209 -11.57 -16.62 -0.18
C LYS A 209 -12.94 -17.24 -0.49
N GLU A 210 -13.61 -17.78 0.54
CA GLU A 210 -14.95 -18.38 0.42
C GLU A 210 -16.04 -17.33 0.10
N GLU A 211 -15.93 -16.12 0.66
CA GLU A 211 -16.89 -15.03 0.43
C GLU A 211 -16.80 -14.47 -1.01
N VAL A 212 -15.59 -14.40 -1.57
CA VAL A 212 -15.33 -13.94 -2.95
C VAL A 212 -15.88 -14.95 -3.98
N GLU A 213 -15.73 -16.25 -3.72
CA GLU A 213 -16.26 -17.31 -4.61
C GLU A 213 -17.79 -17.40 -4.58
N ARG A 214 -18.43 -17.18 -3.42
CA ARG A 214 -19.90 -17.08 -3.32
C ARG A 214 -20.46 -15.89 -4.11
N PHE A 215 -19.80 -14.74 -4.08
CA PHE A 215 -20.21 -13.57 -4.85
C PHE A 215 -20.04 -13.77 -6.37
N ALA A 216 -18.99 -14.48 -6.79
CA ALA A 216 -18.77 -14.83 -8.20
C ALA A 216 -19.82 -15.82 -8.73
N SER A 217 -20.22 -16.80 -7.91
CA SER A 217 -21.16 -17.86 -8.30
C SER A 217 -22.63 -17.41 -8.28
N SER A 218 -22.97 -16.35 -7.52
CA SER A 218 -24.34 -15.79 -7.46
C SER A 218 -24.80 -15.09 -8.76
N LYS A 219 -23.91 -14.90 -9.74
CA LYS A 219 -24.22 -14.29 -11.05
C LYS A 219 -24.74 -15.27 -12.11
N LEU A 220 -24.87 -16.56 -11.81
CA LEU A 220 -25.20 -17.60 -12.79
C LEU A 220 -26.56 -18.31 -12.58
N ARG A 221 -27.46 -17.74 -11.76
CA ARG A 221 -28.86 -18.15 -11.75
C ARG A 221 -29.79 -16.98 -12.05
N LYS A 222 -30.04 -16.78 -13.34
CA LYS A 222 -31.30 -16.29 -13.87
C LYS A 222 -31.75 -17.27 -14.94
#